data_AF-A0A835BQB7-F1
#
_entry.id   AF-A0A835BQB7-F1
#
_cell.length_a   1.000
_cell.length_b   1.000
_cell.length_c   1.000
_cell.angle_alpha   90.00
_cell.angle_beta   90.00
_cell.angle_gamma   90.00
#
_symmetry.space_group_name_H-M   'P 1'
#
loop_
_entity.id
_entity.type
_entity.pdbx_description
1 polymer ?
#
loop_
_entity_poly.entity_id
_entity_poly.type
_entity_poly.pdbx_seq_one_letter_code
_entity_poly.pdbx_strand_id
1 'polypeptide(L)'
;MGHALERMSRARRGKLTVVINEGNIRPVVPLVAAKFATECNIAVRNHVPVLTHWKKYKNQRAIINLFLGKLRAKFDIDTNNPVVRKGCLEMMKSAVRQQRHKLKKKYFDPFPLHLVPKKSPVKSTNDEQWLELVESWKTPAKMEACTKNKDNRGNVKFHQTTGSRSYEVHAENHLGDEFEDKELDAFDLFKVCHFSKKKKGYTPIVQMAIDEMQNELSAPPTEGEPPKSATDVVAAVLDKHTKKNRFLQNVGIKIARRRRNAESVEAELEVQRMANADLQSKMDDMSKKMQETEDARRRDQEELKEMKKKQAELEAALQRILTQN
;
A
#
# COMPACT_ATOMS: atom_id res chain seq x y z
N MET A 1 -10.70 5.69 27.50
CA MET A 1 -9.45 4.93 27.62
C MET A 1 -9.63 3.61 26.86
N GLY A 2 -8.60 3.08 26.22
CA GLY A 2 -8.67 1.74 25.61
C GLY A 2 -8.81 0.64 26.68
N HIS A 3 -9.73 -0.31 26.48
CA HIS A 3 -10.01 -1.39 27.46
C HIS A 3 -8.77 -2.20 27.86
N ALA A 4 -7.86 -2.44 26.93
CA ALA A 4 -6.61 -3.16 27.23
C ALA A 4 -5.64 -2.34 28.10
N LEU A 5 -5.57 -1.02 27.90
CA LEU A 5 -4.77 -0.13 28.74
C LEU A 5 -5.35 -0.09 30.15
N GLU A 6 -6.67 0.05 30.25
CA GLU A 6 -7.38 0.09 31.52
C GLU A 6 -7.16 -1.19 32.36
N ARG A 7 -7.28 -2.38 31.74
CA ARG A 7 -6.98 -3.65 32.41
C ARG A 7 -5.56 -3.68 32.97
N MET A 8 -4.56 -3.24 32.21
CA MET A 8 -3.17 -3.26 32.66
C MET A 8 -2.88 -2.23 33.75
N SER A 9 -3.45 -1.04 33.65
CA SER A 9 -3.30 -0.02 34.70
C SER A 9 -3.93 -0.47 36.02
N ARG A 10 -5.07 -1.16 35.96
CA ARG A 10 -5.69 -1.78 37.15
C ARG A 10 -4.82 -2.89 37.73
N ALA A 11 -4.32 -3.80 36.89
CA ALA A 11 -3.47 -4.92 37.32
C ALA A 11 -2.17 -4.43 37.98
N ARG A 12 -1.54 -3.39 37.44
CA ARG A 12 -0.30 -2.79 37.97
C ARG A 12 -0.53 -1.79 39.10
N ARG A 13 -1.79 -1.46 39.43
CA ARG A 13 -2.18 -0.37 40.35
C ARG A 13 -1.46 0.96 40.03
N GLY A 14 -1.23 1.24 38.75
CA GLY A 14 -0.38 2.33 38.31
C GLY A 14 -0.51 2.65 36.83
N LYS A 15 -0.02 3.84 36.45
CA LYS A 15 0.04 4.24 35.04
C LYS A 15 1.22 3.54 34.35
N LEU A 16 1.11 3.32 33.04
CA LEU A 16 2.25 2.83 32.27
C LEU A 16 3.22 3.98 32.00
N THR A 17 4.49 3.76 32.31
CA THR A 17 5.57 4.70 32.00
C THR A 17 5.83 4.73 30.49
N VAL A 18 5.88 5.93 29.94
CA VAL A 18 6.15 6.18 28.52
C VAL A 18 7.50 6.88 28.40
N VAL A 19 8.48 6.15 27.85
CA VAL A 19 9.81 6.67 27.51
C VAL A 19 9.93 6.74 25.99
N ILE A 20 10.14 7.95 25.46
CA ILE A 20 10.34 8.20 24.04
C ILE A 20 11.76 8.76 23.86
N ASN A 21 12.60 8.01 23.16
CA ASN A 21 13.98 8.40 22.86
C ASN A 21 14.02 9.45 21.73
N GLU A 22 15.14 10.15 21.61
CA GLU A 22 15.36 11.10 20.54
C GLU A 22 15.23 10.43 19.15
N GLY A 23 14.61 11.14 18.20
CA GLY A 23 14.31 10.62 16.87
C GLY A 23 13.06 9.73 16.79
N ASN A 24 12.60 9.15 17.91
CA ASN A 24 11.43 8.29 17.94
C ASN A 24 10.13 9.06 18.17
N ILE A 25 9.05 8.57 17.57
CA ILE A 25 7.69 9.11 17.74
C ILE A 25 6.86 8.26 18.72
N ARG A 26 7.28 7.01 18.93
CA ARG A 26 6.61 6.02 19.77
C ARG A 26 7.52 5.61 20.94
N PRO A 27 6.94 5.11 22.04
CA PRO A 27 7.69 4.49 23.11
C PRO A 27 8.56 3.33 22.60
N VAL A 28 9.70 3.10 23.25
CA VAL A 28 10.63 2.00 22.90
C VAL A 28 9.97 0.65 23.11
N VAL A 29 9.26 0.47 24.23
CA VAL A 29 8.65 -0.81 24.57
C VAL A 29 7.44 -1.11 23.64
N PRO A 30 7.49 -2.19 22.83
CA PRO A 30 6.47 -2.62 21.88
C PRO A 30 5.03 -2.55 22.40
N LEU A 31 4.78 -3.18 23.55
CA LEU A 31 3.46 -3.29 24.16
C LEU A 31 2.93 -1.92 24.62
N VAL A 32 3.80 -1.10 25.22
CA VAL A 32 3.45 0.26 25.65
C VAL A 32 3.18 1.14 24.43
N ALA A 33 3.98 1.02 23.37
CA ALA A 33 3.79 1.75 22.13
C ALA A 33 2.44 1.48 21.48
N ALA A 34 1.98 0.22 21.48
CA ALA A 34 0.68 -0.14 20.97
C ALA A 34 -0.47 0.52 21.76
N LYS A 35 -0.38 0.53 23.10
CA LYS A 35 -1.41 1.18 23.95
C LYS A 35 -1.37 2.69 23.84
N PHE A 36 -0.17 3.28 23.82
CA PHE A 36 0.04 4.70 23.61
C PHE A 36 -0.58 5.17 22.29
N ALA A 37 -0.29 4.47 21.18
CA ALA A 37 -0.89 4.78 19.89
C ALA A 37 -2.42 4.66 19.88
N THR A 38 -2.97 3.66 20.57
CA THR A 38 -4.42 3.47 20.70
C THR A 38 -5.07 4.62 21.46
N GLU A 39 -4.49 5.01 22.60
CA GLU A 39 -5.04 6.10 23.42
C GLU A 39 -4.89 7.46 22.73
N CYS A 40 -3.80 7.72 22.01
CA CYS A 40 -3.66 8.91 21.15
C CYS A 40 -4.82 9.02 20.14
N ASN A 41 -5.18 7.91 19.48
CA ASN A 41 -6.31 7.89 18.55
C ASN A 41 -7.66 8.12 19.26
N ILE A 42 -7.86 7.53 20.44
CA ILE A 42 -9.08 7.72 21.24
C ILE A 42 -9.21 9.18 21.70
N ALA A 43 -8.12 9.76 22.21
CA ALA A 43 -8.08 11.15 22.65
C ALA A 43 -8.40 12.11 21.52
N VAL A 44 -7.81 11.91 20.33
CA VAL A 44 -8.13 12.71 19.14
C VAL A 44 -9.59 12.57 18.74
N ARG A 45 -10.10 11.33 18.64
CA ARG A 45 -11.48 11.07 18.21
C ARG A 45 -12.52 11.73 19.11
N ASN A 46 -12.28 11.75 20.41
CA ASN A 46 -13.28 12.16 21.39
C ASN A 46 -13.16 13.63 21.81
N HIS A 47 -11.96 14.22 21.74
CA HIS A 47 -11.70 15.52 22.38
C HIS A 47 -11.04 16.56 21.48
N VAL A 48 -10.45 16.17 20.34
CA VAL A 48 -9.73 17.11 19.47
C VAL A 48 -10.65 17.50 18.30
N PRO A 49 -10.83 18.81 18.03
CA PRO A 49 -11.57 19.27 16.84
C PRO A 49 -10.81 18.90 15.57
N VAL A 50 -11.54 18.60 14.49
CA VAL A 50 -10.94 18.13 13.23
C VAL A 50 -10.82 19.29 12.22
N LEU A 51 -9.72 20.04 12.32
CA LEU A 51 -9.38 21.14 11.43
C LEU A 51 -8.79 20.69 10.08
N THR A 52 -8.86 21.58 9.10
CA THR A 52 -8.45 21.35 7.69
C THR A 52 -6.95 21.05 7.52
N HIS A 53 -6.08 21.75 8.23
CA HIS A 53 -4.61 21.66 8.05
C HIS A 53 -3.85 21.61 9.39
N TRP A 54 -2.70 20.91 9.43
CA TRP A 54 -1.89 20.76 10.66
C TRP A 54 -1.38 22.12 11.20
N LYS A 55 -1.09 23.07 10.30
CA LYS A 55 -0.65 24.44 10.68
C LYS A 55 -1.64 25.13 11.62
N LYS A 56 -2.96 24.91 11.47
CA LYS A 56 -3.97 25.51 12.35
C LYS A 56 -3.85 25.05 13.81
N TYR A 57 -3.47 23.80 14.02
CA TYR A 57 -3.26 23.25 15.37
C TYR A 57 -2.03 23.85 16.06
N LYS A 58 -0.97 24.17 15.30
CA LYS A 58 0.25 24.77 15.86
C LYS A 58 -0.02 26.11 16.54
N ASN A 59 -0.97 26.87 16.01
CA ASN A 59 -1.35 28.18 16.53
C ASN A 59 -2.31 28.07 17.74
N GLN A 60 -2.91 26.89 17.97
CA GLN A 60 -3.91 26.67 19.01
C GLN A 60 -3.33 25.85 20.17
N ARG A 61 -2.58 26.53 21.06
CA ARG A 61 -1.94 25.92 22.23
C ARG A 61 -2.94 25.20 23.15
N ALA A 62 -4.17 25.71 23.27
CA ALA A 62 -5.22 25.11 24.09
C ALA A 62 -5.56 23.67 23.69
N ILE A 63 -5.68 23.39 22.38
CA ILE A 63 -6.00 22.05 21.87
C ILE A 63 -4.84 21.09 22.11
N ILE A 64 -3.61 21.56 21.88
CA ILE A 64 -2.41 20.77 22.15
C ILE A 64 -2.33 20.42 23.64
N ASN A 65 -2.54 21.39 24.52
CA ASN A 65 -2.50 21.17 25.97
C ASN A 65 -3.63 20.26 26.45
N LEU A 66 -4.83 20.37 25.87
CA LEU A 66 -5.94 19.45 26.13
C LEU A 66 -5.55 18.02 25.77
N PHE A 67 -5.01 17.79 24.57
CA PHE A 67 -4.57 16.48 24.11
C PHE A 67 -3.47 15.89 25.03
N LEU A 68 -2.43 16.68 25.34
CA LEU A 68 -1.36 16.26 26.25
C LEU A 68 -1.88 15.98 27.66
N GLY A 69 -2.82 16.78 28.15
CA GLY A 69 -3.48 16.56 29.44
C GLY A 69 -4.23 15.23 29.49
N LYS A 70 -4.92 14.85 28.41
CA LYS A 70 -5.56 13.52 28.33
C LYS A 70 -4.54 12.38 28.35
N LEU A 71 -3.36 12.56 27.75
CA LEU A 71 -2.28 11.56 27.83
C LEU A 71 -1.68 11.46 29.24
N ARG A 72 -1.37 12.58 29.89
CA ARG A 72 -0.87 12.60 31.29
C ARG A 72 -1.86 11.97 32.28
N ALA A 73 -3.15 12.06 32.01
CA ALA A 73 -4.15 11.41 32.84
C ALA A 73 -4.09 9.88 32.73
N LYS A 74 -3.56 9.32 31.64
CA LYS A 74 -3.56 7.88 31.35
C LYS A 74 -2.19 7.21 31.48
N PHE A 75 -1.12 7.95 31.19
CA PHE A 75 0.26 7.47 31.21
C PHE A 75 1.07 8.25 32.23
N ASP A 76 2.10 7.61 32.74
CA ASP A 76 3.19 8.29 33.43
C ASP A 76 4.16 8.79 32.34
N ILE A 77 4.06 10.08 32.02
CA ILE A 77 4.72 10.69 30.86
C ILE A 77 5.12 12.12 31.18
N ASP A 78 6.40 12.44 30.96
CA ASP A 78 6.90 13.80 31.08
C ASP A 78 6.67 14.56 29.76
N THR A 79 5.56 15.30 29.69
CA THR A 79 5.24 16.14 28.52
C THR A 79 5.98 17.47 28.49
N ASN A 80 6.76 17.79 29.53
CA ASN A 80 7.60 18.98 29.56
C ASN A 80 8.91 18.73 28.82
N ASN A 81 9.39 17.49 28.81
CA ASN A 81 10.51 17.07 27.97
C ASN A 81 10.21 17.36 26.47
N PRO A 82 11.10 18.09 25.76
CA PRO A 82 10.87 18.49 24.37
C PRO A 82 10.79 17.30 23.40
N VAL A 83 11.54 16.22 23.66
CA VAL A 83 11.56 15.00 22.84
C VAL A 83 10.22 14.29 22.94
N VAL A 84 9.74 14.06 24.16
CA VAL A 84 8.47 13.39 24.43
C VAL A 84 7.30 14.23 23.90
N ARG A 85 7.35 15.55 24.10
CA ARG A 85 6.35 16.48 23.56
C ARG A 85 6.29 16.42 22.04
N LYS A 86 7.43 16.40 21.35
CA LYS A 86 7.52 16.26 19.89
C LYS A 86 6.92 14.94 19.41
N GLY A 87 7.26 13.82 20.06
CA GLY A 87 6.68 12.50 19.76
C GLY A 87 5.16 12.48 19.91
N CYS A 88 4.63 13.03 21.01
CA CYS A 88 3.18 13.16 21.24
C CYS A 88 2.49 13.98 20.14
N LEU A 89 3.09 15.08 19.69
CA LEU A 89 2.55 15.94 18.63
C LEU A 89 2.53 15.24 17.27
N GLU A 90 3.58 14.49 16.91
CA GLU A 90 3.59 13.72 15.66
C GLU A 90 2.58 12.55 15.69
N MET A 91 2.34 11.95 16.87
CA MET A 91 1.25 10.99 17.06
C MET A 91 -0.13 11.64 16.91
N MET A 92 -0.34 12.83 17.51
CA MET A 92 -1.57 13.60 17.36
C MET A 92 -1.83 13.95 15.90
N LYS A 93 -0.84 14.45 15.17
CA LYS A 93 -0.90 14.79 13.75
C LYS A 93 -1.32 13.60 12.90
N SER A 94 -0.73 12.44 13.16
CA SER A 94 -1.07 11.19 12.47
C SER A 94 -2.50 10.74 12.77
N ALA A 95 -2.93 10.80 14.03
CA ALA A 95 -4.27 10.45 14.47
C ALA A 95 -5.34 11.38 13.87
N VAL A 96 -5.09 12.70 13.85
CA VAL A 96 -5.97 13.69 13.22
C VAL A 96 -6.12 13.42 11.73
N ARG A 97 -5.01 13.11 11.03
CA ARG A 97 -5.05 12.74 9.60
C ARG A 97 -5.91 11.50 9.37
N GLN A 98 -5.78 10.47 10.20
CA GLN A 98 -6.62 9.27 10.12
C GLN A 98 -8.09 9.57 10.40
N GLN A 99 -8.37 10.41 11.40
CA GLN A 99 -9.72 10.82 11.74
C GLN A 99 -10.39 11.58 10.59
N ARG A 100 -9.69 12.53 9.96
CA ARG A 100 -10.16 13.20 8.73
C ARG A 100 -10.52 12.20 7.64
N HIS A 101 -9.64 11.23 7.38
CA HIS A 101 -9.91 10.20 6.37
C HIS A 101 -11.17 9.38 6.69
N LYS A 102 -11.35 8.95 7.95
CA LYS A 102 -12.53 8.20 8.38
C LYS A 102 -13.81 9.01 8.23
N LEU A 103 -13.78 10.30 8.58
CA LEU A 103 -14.92 11.20 8.44
C LEU A 103 -15.26 11.43 6.96
N LYS A 104 -14.25 11.69 6.11
CA LYS A 104 -14.44 11.82 4.66
C LYS A 104 -15.08 10.56 4.08
N LYS A 105 -14.53 9.39 4.40
CA LYS A 105 -15.04 8.10 3.92
C LYS A 105 -16.48 7.81 4.31
N LYS A 106 -16.91 8.26 5.50
CA LYS A 106 -18.24 7.95 6.04
C LYS A 106 -19.31 9.00 5.69
N TYR A 107 -18.94 10.27 5.65
CA TYR A 107 -19.89 11.39 5.58
C TYR A 107 -19.73 12.27 4.34
N PHE A 108 -18.74 12.02 3.49
CA PHE A 108 -18.52 12.78 2.25
C PHE A 108 -18.50 11.88 1.02
N ASP A 109 -17.59 10.90 0.96
CA ASP A 109 -17.40 10.03 -0.22
C ASP A 109 -18.67 9.29 -0.69
N PRO A 110 -19.58 8.82 0.20
CA PRO A 110 -20.79 8.11 -0.23
C PRO A 110 -21.91 9.02 -0.75
N PHE A 111 -21.82 10.33 -0.56
CA PHE A 111 -22.92 11.26 -0.81
C PHE A 111 -22.63 12.20 -1.98
N PRO A 112 -23.62 12.52 -2.82
CA PRO A 112 -23.49 13.64 -3.74
C PRO A 112 -23.35 14.95 -2.96
N LEU A 113 -22.71 15.96 -3.55
CA LEU A 113 -22.29 17.17 -2.85
C LEU A 113 -23.42 17.91 -2.11
N HIS A 114 -24.66 17.83 -2.62
CA HIS A 114 -25.83 18.48 -2.02
C HIS A 114 -26.40 17.72 -0.80
N LEU A 115 -26.06 16.44 -0.62
CA LEU A 115 -26.50 15.61 0.51
C LEU A 115 -25.45 15.49 1.62
N VAL A 116 -24.31 16.17 1.48
CA VAL A 116 -23.28 16.16 2.51
C VAL A 116 -23.82 16.83 3.79
N PRO A 117 -23.71 16.18 4.97
CA PRO A 117 -24.23 16.73 6.21
C PRO A 117 -23.67 18.12 6.52
N LYS A 118 -24.56 19.07 6.85
CA LYS A 118 -24.16 20.42 7.28
C LYS A 118 -23.77 20.49 8.75
N LYS A 119 -24.32 19.60 9.58
CA LYS A 119 -24.00 19.48 11.00
C LYS A 119 -22.81 18.56 11.22
N SER A 120 -21.97 18.90 12.19
CA SER A 120 -20.80 18.11 12.55
C SER A 120 -21.22 16.76 13.12
N PRO A 121 -20.73 15.64 12.56
CA PRO A 121 -20.96 14.32 13.11
C PRO A 121 -20.09 14.03 14.34
N VAL A 122 -19.21 14.97 14.75
CA VAL A 122 -18.24 14.79 15.84
C VAL A 122 -18.45 15.85 16.90
N LYS A 123 -18.75 15.44 18.14
CA LYS A 123 -19.00 16.34 19.27
C LYS A 123 -17.85 17.32 19.56
N SER A 124 -16.60 16.96 19.26
CA SER A 124 -15.44 17.82 19.48
C SER A 124 -15.24 18.89 18.40
N THR A 125 -15.95 18.82 17.27
CA THR A 125 -15.82 19.75 16.14
C THR A 125 -17.13 20.51 16.00
N ASN A 126 -17.08 21.83 15.98
CA ASN A 126 -18.28 22.65 15.77
C ASN A 126 -18.72 22.61 14.29
N ASP A 127 -19.94 23.05 14.02
CA ASP A 127 -20.52 23.00 12.67
C ASP A 127 -19.73 23.87 11.68
N GLU A 128 -19.22 25.02 12.10
CA GLU A 128 -18.38 25.89 11.25
C GLU A 128 -17.06 25.22 10.81
N GLN A 129 -16.33 24.60 11.75
CA GLN A 129 -15.10 23.86 11.44
C GLN A 129 -15.37 22.65 10.56
N TRP A 130 -16.52 21.99 10.76
CA TRP A 130 -16.96 20.88 9.93
C TRP A 130 -17.24 21.33 8.50
N LEU A 131 -17.99 22.42 8.32
CA LEU A 131 -18.27 22.99 7.01
C LEU A 131 -16.98 23.43 6.29
N GLU A 132 -16.05 24.07 7.01
CA GLU A 132 -14.75 24.42 6.44
C GLU A 132 -13.98 23.17 5.97
N LEU A 133 -14.05 22.08 6.74
CA LEU A 133 -13.44 20.81 6.36
C LEU A 133 -14.07 20.20 5.11
N VAL A 134 -15.40 20.17 5.05
CA VAL A 134 -16.16 19.68 3.89
C VAL A 134 -15.83 20.51 2.64
N GLU A 135 -15.84 21.83 2.75
CA GLU A 135 -15.52 22.71 1.63
C GLU A 135 -14.09 22.48 1.13
N SER A 136 -13.17 22.27 2.05
CA SER A 136 -11.80 21.92 1.70
C SER A 136 -11.65 20.59 0.94
N TRP A 137 -12.63 19.68 1.00
CA TRP A 137 -12.62 18.41 0.24
C TRP A 137 -13.22 18.56 -1.16
N LYS A 138 -14.03 19.59 -1.41
CA LYS A 138 -14.61 19.90 -2.73
C LYS A 138 -13.61 20.56 -3.68
N THR A 139 -12.48 21.05 -3.17
CA THR A 139 -11.52 21.77 -4.01
C THR A 139 -10.93 20.84 -5.09
N PRO A 140 -10.90 21.26 -6.38
CA PRO A 140 -10.44 20.42 -7.49
C PRO A 140 -9.05 19.81 -7.24
N ALA A 141 -8.12 20.62 -6.76
CA ALA A 141 -6.76 20.19 -6.43
C ALA A 141 -6.72 19.06 -5.39
N LYS A 142 -7.61 19.07 -4.37
CA LYS A 142 -7.66 17.97 -3.40
C LYS A 142 -8.33 16.73 -3.97
N MET A 143 -9.35 16.88 -4.81
CA MET A 143 -10.00 15.74 -5.46
C MET A 143 -9.01 15.00 -6.36
N GLU A 144 -8.29 15.73 -7.21
CA GLU A 144 -7.25 15.18 -8.09
C GLU A 144 -6.15 14.47 -7.28
N ALA A 145 -5.64 15.13 -6.23
CA ALA A 145 -4.64 14.52 -5.36
C ALA A 145 -5.17 13.26 -4.65
N CYS A 146 -6.45 13.21 -4.29
CA CYS A 146 -7.07 12.02 -3.70
C CYS A 146 -7.13 10.86 -4.70
N THR A 147 -7.54 11.12 -5.95
CA THR A 147 -7.59 10.12 -7.03
C THR A 147 -6.19 9.57 -7.30
N LYS A 148 -5.21 10.44 -7.54
CA LYS A 148 -3.81 10.02 -7.76
C LYS A 148 -3.25 9.19 -6.61
N ASN A 149 -3.55 9.57 -5.36
CA ASN A 149 -3.13 8.79 -4.19
C ASN A 149 -3.83 7.43 -4.08
N LYS A 150 -5.08 7.31 -4.56
CA LYS A 150 -5.81 6.03 -4.63
C LYS A 150 -5.19 5.12 -5.68
N ASP A 151 -4.87 5.66 -6.85
CA ASP A 151 -4.24 4.91 -7.96
C ASP A 151 -2.84 4.44 -7.56
N ASN A 152 -2.03 5.35 -6.98
CA ASN A 152 -0.72 5.01 -6.42
C ASN A 152 -0.81 3.91 -5.36
N ARG A 153 -1.86 3.92 -4.53
CA ARG A 153 -2.08 2.87 -3.53
C ARG A 153 -2.46 1.54 -4.17
N GLY A 154 -3.20 1.55 -5.29
CA GLY A 154 -3.51 0.36 -6.08
C GLY A 154 -2.27 -0.30 -6.68
N ASN A 155 -1.23 0.49 -6.97
CA ASN A 155 0.04 0.00 -7.51
C ASN A 155 1.00 -0.60 -6.46
N VAL A 156 0.63 -0.61 -5.18
CA VAL A 156 1.46 -1.21 -4.13
C VAL A 156 1.39 -2.74 -4.22
N LYS A 157 2.51 -3.37 -4.58
CA LYS A 157 2.60 -4.83 -4.82
C LYS A 157 2.61 -5.67 -3.53
N PHE A 158 3.44 -5.27 -2.56
CA PHE A 158 3.67 -6.03 -1.33
C PHE A 158 2.92 -5.37 -0.15
N HIS A 159 1.67 -5.77 0.05
CA HIS A 159 0.89 -5.31 1.19
C HIS A 159 1.28 -6.09 2.46
N GLN A 160 1.86 -5.39 3.44
CA GLN A 160 2.09 -5.95 4.77
C GLN A 160 0.77 -6.29 5.49
N THR A 161 0.82 -7.31 6.34
CA THR A 161 -0.31 -7.82 7.13
C THR A 161 -0.15 -7.55 8.63
N THR A 162 0.87 -6.79 9.03
CA THR A 162 1.19 -6.45 10.43
C THR A 162 0.12 -5.61 11.16
N GLY A 163 -0.84 -5.07 10.41
CA GLY A 163 -1.94 -4.27 10.96
C GLY A 163 -1.43 -2.98 11.62
N SER A 164 -1.80 -2.76 12.88
CA SER A 164 -1.37 -1.59 13.66
C SER A 164 -0.04 -1.78 14.40
N ARG A 165 0.53 -3.00 14.38
CA ARG A 165 1.80 -3.34 15.04
C ARG A 165 2.98 -2.81 14.21
N SER A 166 4.10 -2.49 14.86
CA SER A 166 5.35 -2.28 14.12
C SER A 166 5.86 -3.63 13.60
N TYR A 167 6.79 -3.59 12.65
CA TYR A 167 7.46 -4.78 12.15
C TYR A 167 8.15 -5.56 13.27
N GLU A 168 8.90 -4.88 14.14
CA GLU A 168 9.56 -5.46 15.32
C GLU A 168 8.56 -6.21 16.22
N VAL A 169 7.48 -5.52 16.64
CA VAL A 169 6.46 -6.15 17.50
C VAL A 169 5.78 -7.32 16.79
N HIS A 170 5.58 -7.20 15.47
CA HIS A 170 4.93 -8.24 14.69
C HIS A 170 5.81 -9.48 14.61
N ALA A 171 7.11 -9.32 14.39
CA ALA A 171 8.09 -10.41 14.42
C ALA A 171 8.15 -11.08 15.81
N GLU A 172 8.30 -10.31 16.89
CA GLU A 172 8.34 -10.84 18.28
C GLU A 172 7.10 -11.69 18.64
N ASN A 173 5.90 -11.24 18.26
CA ASN A 173 4.68 -12.01 18.55
C ASN A 173 4.58 -13.31 17.74
N HIS A 174 5.25 -13.38 16.60
CA HIS A 174 5.29 -14.60 15.78
C HIS A 174 6.39 -15.56 16.28
N LEU A 175 7.49 -15.03 16.82
CA LEU A 175 8.52 -15.81 17.52
C LEU A 175 7.93 -16.57 18.72
N GLY A 176 7.12 -15.91 19.55
CA GLY A 176 6.52 -16.52 20.74
C GLY A 176 5.44 -17.59 20.48
N ASP A 177 4.93 -17.71 19.25
CA ASP A 177 3.91 -18.71 18.87
C ASP A 177 4.52 -19.93 18.14
N GLU A 178 5.66 -19.79 17.43
CA GLU A 178 6.16 -20.81 16.47
C GLU A 178 7.69 -21.06 16.48
N PHE A 179 8.51 -20.22 17.14
CA PHE A 179 9.98 -20.29 17.05
C PHE A 179 10.65 -19.96 18.40
N GLU A 180 10.70 -20.91 19.33
CA GLU A 180 11.63 -20.84 20.46
C GLU A 180 13.08 -20.83 19.92
N ASP A 181 13.85 -19.81 20.28
CA ASP A 181 15.31 -19.66 20.09
C ASP A 181 15.87 -19.52 18.66
N LYS A 182 15.06 -19.22 17.64
CA LYS A 182 15.57 -18.96 16.27
C LYS A 182 15.55 -17.47 15.90
N GLU A 183 16.71 -16.88 15.64
CA GLU A 183 16.78 -15.56 14.99
C GLU A 183 16.18 -15.65 13.58
N LEU A 184 15.10 -14.91 13.32
CA LEU A 184 14.47 -14.86 12.00
C LEU A 184 15.39 -14.13 11.02
N ASP A 185 15.70 -14.78 9.91
CA ASP A 185 16.42 -14.14 8.81
C ASP A 185 15.49 -13.17 8.03
N ALA A 186 16.07 -12.45 7.07
CA ALA A 186 15.33 -11.50 6.24
C ALA A 186 14.15 -12.14 5.48
N PHE A 187 14.28 -13.41 5.09
CA PHE A 187 13.27 -14.14 4.32
C PHE A 187 12.12 -14.61 5.20
N ASP A 188 12.41 -15.07 6.42
CA ASP A 188 11.43 -15.40 7.43
C ASP A 188 10.62 -14.17 7.86
N LEU A 189 11.31 -13.04 8.08
CA LEU A 189 10.65 -11.76 8.35
C LEU A 189 9.73 -11.35 7.18
N PHE A 190 10.14 -11.57 5.93
CA PHE A 190 9.31 -11.28 4.77
C PHE A 190 8.03 -12.11 4.76
N LYS A 191 8.13 -13.43 4.99
CA LYS A 191 7.00 -14.35 5.09
C LYS A 191 6.04 -13.92 6.22
N VAL A 192 6.55 -13.76 7.44
CA VAL A 192 5.75 -13.39 8.62
C VAL A 192 4.99 -12.06 8.42
N CYS A 193 5.62 -11.09 7.75
CA CYS A 193 5.03 -9.76 7.57
C CYS A 193 4.00 -9.66 6.44
N HIS A 194 3.92 -10.67 5.56
CA HIS A 194 2.98 -10.69 4.44
C HIS A 194 1.95 -11.83 4.54
N PHE A 195 2.09 -12.73 5.50
CA PHE A 195 1.12 -13.78 5.75
C PHE A 195 -0.18 -13.21 6.35
N SER A 196 -1.32 -13.52 5.74
CA SER A 196 -2.62 -13.07 6.25
C SER A 196 -3.25 -14.15 7.14
N LYS A 197 -3.30 -13.93 8.47
CA LYS A 197 -4.04 -14.81 9.39
C LYS A 197 -5.53 -14.92 9.02
N LYS A 198 -6.14 -13.85 8.50
CA LYS A 198 -7.56 -13.83 8.07
C LYS A 198 -7.80 -14.70 6.84
N LYS A 199 -6.92 -14.60 5.84
CA LYS A 199 -7.05 -15.36 4.57
C LYS A 199 -6.32 -16.71 4.61
N LYS A 200 -5.60 -17.01 5.69
CA LYS A 200 -4.73 -18.17 5.86
C LYS A 200 -3.79 -18.38 4.67
N GLY A 201 -3.12 -17.31 4.23
CA GLY A 201 -2.21 -17.40 3.07
C GLY A 201 -1.64 -16.07 2.62
N TYR A 202 -0.89 -16.14 1.51
CA TYR A 202 -0.25 -15.01 0.85
C TYR A 202 -1.10 -14.49 -0.31
N THR A 203 -0.84 -13.26 -0.76
CA THR A 203 -1.35 -12.81 -2.06
C THR A 203 -0.56 -13.48 -3.18
N PRO A 204 -1.12 -13.66 -4.39
CA PRO A 204 -0.40 -14.29 -5.49
C PRO A 204 0.96 -13.65 -5.79
N ILE A 205 1.03 -12.31 -5.74
CA ILE A 205 2.27 -11.55 -5.95
C ILE A 205 3.31 -11.83 -4.86
N VAL A 206 2.88 -11.95 -3.60
CA VAL A 206 3.78 -12.28 -2.49
C VAL A 206 4.24 -13.73 -2.61
N GLN A 207 3.36 -14.66 -2.98
CA GLN A 207 3.72 -16.06 -3.16
C GLN A 207 4.78 -16.22 -4.25
N MET A 208 4.58 -15.60 -5.42
CA MET A 208 5.58 -15.61 -6.49
C MET A 208 6.95 -15.07 -6.03
N ALA A 209 6.96 -14.00 -5.25
CA ALA A 209 8.20 -13.44 -4.70
C ALA A 209 8.85 -14.38 -3.67
N ILE A 210 8.06 -15.09 -2.86
CA ILE A 210 8.56 -16.11 -1.92
C ILE A 210 9.20 -17.26 -2.70
N ASP A 211 8.53 -17.74 -3.75
CA ASP A 211 9.03 -18.84 -4.58
C ASP A 211 10.33 -18.43 -5.29
N GLU A 212 10.42 -17.19 -5.81
CA GLU A 212 11.64 -16.63 -6.39
C GLU A 212 12.79 -16.55 -5.37
N MET A 213 12.52 -16.02 -4.18
CA MET A 213 13.52 -15.96 -3.10
C MET A 213 14.01 -17.36 -2.69
N GLN A 214 13.11 -18.33 -2.62
CA GLN A 214 13.44 -19.71 -2.25
C GLN A 214 14.28 -20.40 -3.33
N ASN A 215 13.97 -20.17 -4.60
CA ASN A 215 14.76 -20.67 -5.71
C ASN A 215 16.18 -20.06 -5.72
N GLU A 216 16.31 -18.74 -5.50
CA GLU A 216 17.62 -18.08 -5.43
C GLU A 216 18.46 -18.53 -4.22
N LEU A 217 17.83 -18.87 -3.09
CA LEU A 217 18.51 -19.42 -1.91
C LEU A 217 18.92 -20.89 -2.07
N SER A 218 18.18 -21.65 -2.87
CA SER A 218 18.45 -23.08 -3.11
C SER A 218 19.45 -23.30 -4.26
N ALA A 219 19.77 -22.26 -5.03
CA ALA A 219 20.70 -22.33 -6.14
C ALA A 219 22.14 -22.58 -5.65
N PRO A 220 22.89 -23.50 -6.27
CA PRO A 220 24.28 -23.74 -5.91
C PRO A 220 25.13 -22.45 -6.11
N PRO A 221 26.11 -22.18 -5.23
CA PRO A 221 26.99 -21.03 -5.40
C PRO A 221 27.73 -21.09 -6.74
N THR A 222 27.90 -19.93 -7.37
CA THR A 222 28.79 -19.84 -8.55
C THR A 222 30.23 -20.12 -8.10
N GLU A 223 30.98 -20.87 -8.90
CA GLU A 223 32.30 -21.40 -8.53
C GLU A 223 33.23 -20.27 -8.05
N GLY A 224 33.55 -20.26 -6.75
CA GLY A 224 34.41 -19.24 -6.11
C GLY A 224 33.70 -18.14 -5.32
N GLU A 225 32.36 -18.04 -5.35
CA GLU A 225 31.60 -17.08 -4.53
C GLU A 225 30.99 -17.72 -3.27
N PRO A 226 30.92 -16.99 -2.14
CA PRO A 226 30.19 -17.46 -0.96
C PRO A 226 28.69 -17.57 -1.26
N PRO A 227 27.96 -18.49 -0.59
CA PRO A 227 26.52 -18.62 -0.74
C PRO A 227 25.81 -17.29 -0.44
N LYS A 228 24.80 -16.96 -1.25
CA LYS A 228 24.03 -15.71 -1.12
C LYS A 228 23.31 -15.68 0.23
N SER A 229 23.46 -14.57 0.96
CA SER A 229 22.72 -14.40 2.22
C SER A 229 21.23 -14.16 1.95
N ALA A 230 20.36 -14.58 2.89
CA ALA A 230 18.92 -14.28 2.83
C ALA A 230 18.63 -12.79 2.70
N THR A 231 19.46 -11.93 3.30
CA THR A 231 19.33 -10.47 3.18
C THR A 231 19.58 -10.00 1.76
N ASP A 232 20.59 -10.52 1.08
CA ASP A 232 20.94 -10.14 -0.29
C ASP A 232 19.90 -10.62 -1.29
N VAL A 233 19.41 -11.85 -1.13
CA VAL A 233 18.34 -12.41 -1.98
C VAL A 233 17.06 -11.60 -1.83
N VAL A 234 16.62 -11.32 -0.60
CA VAL A 234 15.42 -10.50 -0.36
C VAL A 234 15.62 -9.09 -0.94
N ALA A 235 16.79 -8.47 -0.77
CA ALA A 235 17.06 -7.15 -1.35
C ALA A 235 16.97 -7.18 -2.89
N ALA A 236 17.59 -8.15 -3.54
CA ALA A 236 17.61 -8.29 -5.00
C ALA A 236 16.21 -8.49 -5.59
N VAL A 237 15.44 -9.45 -5.06
CA VAL A 237 14.07 -9.72 -5.51
C VAL A 237 13.18 -8.50 -5.32
N LEU A 238 13.27 -7.83 -4.16
CA LEU A 238 12.46 -6.64 -3.90
C LEU A 238 12.82 -5.45 -4.81
N ASP A 239 14.09 -5.30 -5.21
CA ASP A 239 14.55 -4.25 -6.12
C ASP A 239 14.04 -4.44 -7.56
N LYS A 240 13.91 -5.69 -8.04
CA LYS A 240 13.27 -6.02 -9.33
C LYS A 240 11.83 -5.48 -9.40
N HIS A 241 11.12 -5.50 -8.27
CA HIS A 241 9.72 -5.08 -8.21
C HIS A 241 9.51 -3.63 -7.81
N THR A 242 10.40 -3.03 -7.00
CA THR A 242 10.24 -1.67 -6.46
C THR A 242 11.61 -1.01 -6.17
N LYS A 243 12.02 -0.06 -7.02
CA LYS A 243 13.31 0.68 -6.98
C LYS A 243 13.68 1.40 -5.65
N LYS A 244 12.78 1.47 -4.66
CA LYS A 244 13.00 2.12 -3.35
C LYS A 244 12.32 1.33 -2.23
N ASN A 245 12.44 0.00 -2.27
CA ASN A 245 11.88 -0.81 -1.21
C ASN A 245 12.57 -0.48 0.14
N ARG A 246 11.78 -0.32 1.21
CA ARG A 246 12.28 -0.02 2.57
C ARG A 246 12.01 -1.14 3.56
N PHE A 247 11.55 -2.31 3.09
CA PHE A 247 11.18 -3.44 3.92
C PHE A 247 12.29 -3.82 4.90
N LEU A 248 13.50 -4.10 4.39
CA LEU A 248 14.66 -4.49 5.21
C LEU A 248 15.02 -3.42 6.26
N GLN A 249 14.97 -2.14 5.90
CA GLN A 249 15.16 -1.04 6.87
C GLN A 249 14.07 -1.02 7.95
N ASN A 250 12.82 -1.30 7.57
CA ASN A 250 11.67 -1.28 8.49
C ASN A 250 11.66 -2.46 9.46
N VAL A 251 12.29 -3.59 9.10
CA VAL A 251 12.50 -4.75 9.99
C VAL A 251 13.81 -4.67 10.79
N GLY A 252 14.55 -3.56 10.70
CA GLY A 252 15.76 -3.33 11.49
C GLY A 252 17.06 -3.80 10.81
N ILE A 253 17.01 -4.33 9.59
CA ILE A 253 18.17 -4.81 8.85
C ILE A 253 18.83 -3.65 8.10
N LYS A 254 20.05 -3.28 8.52
CA LYS A 254 20.85 -2.24 7.86
C LYS A 254 21.53 -2.82 6.62
N ILE A 255 21.02 -2.49 5.43
CA ILE A 255 21.73 -2.79 4.18
C ILE A 255 22.78 -1.70 3.94
N ALA A 256 24.06 -2.09 3.83
CA ALA A 256 25.06 -1.25 3.19
C ALA A 256 24.67 -1.13 1.71
N ARG A 257 24.08 0.00 1.32
CA ARG A 257 23.57 0.18 -0.04
C ARG A 257 24.74 0.01 -1.03
N ARG A 258 24.83 -1.13 -1.71
CA ARG A 258 25.70 -1.30 -2.88
C ARG A 258 25.33 -0.18 -3.85
N ARG A 259 26.25 0.77 -4.07
CA ARG A 259 26.10 1.72 -5.18
C ARG A 259 26.10 0.86 -6.43
N ARG A 260 24.98 0.79 -7.14
CA ARG A 260 24.95 0.16 -8.46
C ARG A 260 25.90 0.97 -9.36
N ASN A 261 26.97 0.33 -9.79
CA ASN A 261 27.96 0.85 -10.71
C ASN A 261 27.28 1.03 -12.08
N ALA A 262 27.65 2.05 -12.85
CA ALA A 262 27.02 2.33 -14.15
C ALA A 262 27.08 1.12 -15.10
N GLU A 263 28.20 0.39 -15.11
CA GLU A 263 28.42 -0.81 -15.96
C GLU A 263 27.42 -1.94 -15.69
N SER A 264 27.06 -2.19 -14.42
CA SER A 264 26.07 -3.23 -14.08
C SER A 264 24.66 -2.87 -14.54
N VAL A 265 24.33 -1.57 -14.52
CA VAL A 265 23.03 -1.07 -15.02
C VAL A 265 22.99 -1.13 -16.54
N GLU A 266 24.11 -0.88 -17.20
CA GLU A 266 24.24 -0.91 -18.65
C GLU A 266 24.16 -2.34 -19.20
N ALA A 267 24.79 -3.31 -18.53
CA ALA A 267 24.67 -4.73 -18.87
C ALA A 267 23.22 -5.26 -18.71
N GLU A 268 22.53 -4.92 -17.62
CA GLU A 268 21.10 -5.29 -17.46
C GLU A 268 20.20 -4.60 -18.50
N LEU A 269 20.50 -3.36 -18.86
CA LEU A 269 19.76 -2.61 -19.88
C LEU A 269 19.95 -3.23 -21.27
N GLU A 270 21.16 -3.69 -21.59
CA GLU A 270 21.47 -4.35 -22.85
C GLU A 270 20.73 -5.70 -22.96
N VAL A 271 20.72 -6.50 -21.88
CA VAL A 271 19.93 -7.75 -21.82
C VAL A 271 18.43 -7.46 -21.99
N GLN A 272 17.91 -6.40 -21.36
CA GLN A 272 16.51 -5.99 -21.56
C GLN A 272 16.23 -5.48 -22.97
N ARG A 273 17.17 -4.77 -23.61
CA ARG A 273 17.05 -4.31 -25.01
C ARG A 273 17.00 -5.50 -25.96
N MET A 274 17.86 -6.50 -25.76
CA MET A 274 17.85 -7.73 -26.55
C MET A 274 16.53 -8.50 -26.40
N ALA A 275 16.04 -8.65 -25.16
CA ALA A 275 14.75 -9.31 -24.91
C ALA A 275 13.57 -8.54 -25.51
N ASN A 276 13.58 -7.20 -25.45
CA ASN A 276 12.55 -6.38 -26.08
C ASN A 276 12.61 -6.43 -27.61
N ALA A 277 13.80 -6.51 -28.20
CA ALA A 277 13.96 -6.68 -29.65
C ALA A 277 13.37 -8.01 -30.13
N ASP A 278 13.58 -9.10 -29.38
CA ASP A 278 13.00 -10.41 -29.69
C ASP A 278 11.46 -10.40 -29.58
N LEU A 279 10.92 -9.72 -28.56
CA LEU A 279 9.47 -9.52 -28.44
C LEU A 279 8.90 -8.68 -29.58
N GLN A 280 9.59 -7.62 -29.99
CA GLN A 280 9.20 -6.77 -31.11
C GLN A 280 9.15 -7.57 -32.42
N SER A 281 10.18 -8.39 -32.67
CA SER A 281 10.24 -9.28 -33.84
C SER A 281 9.06 -10.26 -33.86
N LYS A 282 8.72 -10.86 -32.71
CA LYS A 282 7.56 -11.75 -32.59
C LYS A 282 6.23 -11.03 -32.84
N MET A 283 6.11 -9.78 -32.39
CA MET A 283 4.93 -8.96 -32.68
C MET A 283 4.80 -8.64 -34.16
N ASP A 284 5.90 -8.30 -34.83
CA ASP A 284 5.90 -7.99 -36.26
C ASP A 284 5.53 -9.23 -37.10
N ASP A 285 6.09 -10.39 -36.77
CA ASP A 285 5.73 -11.67 -37.41
C ASP A 285 4.25 -12.02 -37.21
N MET A 286 3.73 -11.81 -36.00
CA MET A 286 2.32 -12.06 -35.70
C MET A 286 1.41 -11.07 -36.43
N SER A 287 1.81 -9.79 -36.51
CA SER A 287 1.07 -8.76 -37.26
C SER A 287 1.04 -9.08 -38.76
N LYS A 288 2.16 -9.55 -39.32
CA LYS A 288 2.23 -9.98 -40.73
C LYS A 288 1.30 -11.17 -41.00
N LYS A 289 1.33 -12.19 -40.15
CA LYS A 289 0.38 -13.33 -40.24
C LYS A 289 -1.07 -12.87 -40.16
N MET A 290 -1.38 -11.92 -39.27
CA MET A 290 -2.72 -11.38 -39.13
C MET A 290 -3.17 -10.68 -40.43
N GLN A 291 -2.31 -9.84 -41.00
CA GLN A 291 -2.57 -9.16 -42.27
C GLN A 291 -2.80 -10.16 -43.42
N GLU A 292 -1.94 -11.18 -43.53
CA GLU A 292 -2.09 -12.23 -44.54
C GLU A 292 -3.41 -13.00 -44.40
N THR A 293 -3.83 -13.31 -43.17
CA THR A 293 -5.13 -13.95 -42.91
C THR A 293 -6.33 -13.05 -43.17
N GLU A 294 -6.20 -11.72 -43.00
CA GLU A 294 -7.24 -10.76 -43.36
C GLU A 294 -7.37 -10.60 -44.87
N ASP A 295 -6.25 -10.51 -45.59
CA ASP A 295 -6.25 -10.41 -47.04
C ASP A 295 -6.73 -11.71 -47.71
N ALA A 296 -6.45 -12.88 -47.13
CA ALA A 296 -7.06 -14.13 -47.56
C ALA A 296 -8.59 -14.11 -47.38
N ARG A 297 -9.08 -13.72 -46.19
CA ARG A 297 -10.53 -13.58 -45.95
C ARG A 297 -11.20 -12.57 -46.89
N ARG A 298 -10.53 -11.48 -47.25
CA ARG A 298 -11.06 -10.49 -48.20
C ARG A 298 -11.21 -11.09 -49.60
N ARG A 299 -10.21 -11.85 -50.06
CA ARG A 299 -10.26 -12.57 -51.35
C ARG A 299 -11.40 -13.60 -51.37
N ASP A 300 -11.51 -14.42 -50.33
CA ASP A 300 -12.59 -15.42 -50.22
C ASP A 300 -13.98 -14.75 -50.24
N GLN A 301 -14.13 -13.59 -49.58
CA GLN A 301 -15.38 -12.83 -49.61
C GLN A 301 -15.70 -12.23 -50.99
N GLU A 302 -14.68 -11.79 -51.73
CA GLU A 302 -14.85 -11.29 -53.10
C GLU A 302 -15.25 -12.42 -54.06
N GLU A 303 -14.58 -13.58 -53.98
CA GLU A 303 -14.93 -14.76 -54.76
C GLU A 303 -16.36 -15.25 -54.47
N LEU A 304 -16.75 -15.27 -53.19
CA LEU A 304 -18.11 -15.65 -52.80
C LEU A 304 -19.17 -14.67 -53.35
N LYS A 305 -18.87 -13.37 -53.38
CA LYS A 305 -19.75 -12.37 -54.00
C LYS A 305 -19.87 -12.57 -55.51
N GLU A 306 -18.76 -12.86 -56.19
CA GLU A 306 -18.75 -13.11 -57.63
C GLU A 306 -19.53 -14.39 -58.00
N MET A 307 -19.33 -15.47 -57.23
CA MET A 307 -20.08 -16.71 -57.38
C MET A 307 -21.58 -16.51 -57.20
N LYS A 308 -21.99 -15.75 -56.17
CA LYS A 308 -23.41 -15.41 -55.96
C LYS A 308 -23.99 -14.59 -57.12
N LYS A 309 -23.22 -13.68 -57.70
CA LYS A 309 -23.65 -12.89 -58.86
C LYS A 309 -23.87 -13.79 -60.08
N LYS A 310 -22.92 -14.69 -60.39
CA LYS A 310 -23.04 -15.66 -61.48
C LYS A 310 -24.25 -16.59 -61.28
N GLN A 311 -24.48 -17.02 -60.04
CA GLN A 311 -25.65 -17.83 -59.71
C GLN A 311 -26.96 -17.06 -59.97
N ALA A 312 -27.06 -15.80 -59.53
CA ALA A 312 -28.24 -14.97 -59.77
C ALA A 312 -28.49 -14.68 -61.26
N GLU A 313 -27.43 -14.48 -62.04
CA GLU A 313 -27.52 -14.31 -63.50
C GLU A 313 -28.02 -15.59 -64.20
N LEU A 314 -27.54 -16.76 -63.77
CA LEU A 314 -28.01 -18.05 -64.28
C LEU A 314 -29.48 -18.31 -63.92
N GLU A 315 -29.87 -18.05 -62.67
CA GLU A 315 -31.26 -18.16 -62.22
C GLU A 315 -32.18 -17.22 -62.99
N ALA A 316 -31.76 -15.98 -63.25
CA ALA A 316 -32.52 -15.03 -64.07
C ALA A 316 -32.64 -15.48 -65.53
N ALA A 317 -31.59 -16.07 -66.10
CA ALA A 317 -31.64 -16.62 -67.46
C ALA A 317 -32.62 -17.80 -67.57
N LEU A 318 -32.61 -18.71 -66.59
CA LEU A 318 -33.56 -19.82 -66.50
C LEU A 318 -35.01 -19.32 -66.39
N GLN A 319 -35.27 -18.30 -65.56
CA GLN A 319 -36.60 -17.72 -65.45
C GLN A 319 -37.09 -17.12 -66.78
N ARG A 320 -36.23 -16.42 -67.53
CA ARG A 320 -36.62 -15.88 -68.85
C ARG A 320 -37.04 -16.97 -69.83
N ILE A 321 -36.33 -18.10 -69.86
CA ILE A 321 -36.66 -19.25 -70.72
C ILE A 321 -38.01 -19.84 -70.31
N LEU A 322 -38.26 -19.99 -69.01
CA LEU A 322 -39.52 -20.53 -68.50
C LEU A 322 -40.73 -19.62 -68.75
N THR A 323 -40.54 -18.30 -68.85
CA THR A 323 -41.62 -17.33 -69.14
C THR A 323 -41.90 -17.11 -70.64
N GLN A 324 -41.12 -17.71 -71.54
CA GLN A 324 -41.27 -17.58 -73.00
C GLN A 324 -42.09 -18.71 -73.66
N ASN A 325 -42.69 -19.60 -72.86
CA ASN A 325 -43.62 -20.64 -73.33
C ASN A 325 -45.07 -20.33 -72.94
#